data_AF-A0A9X2G9F1-F1
#
_entry.id   AF-A0A9X2G9F1-F1
#
_cell.length_a   1.000
_cell.length_b   1.000
_cell.length_c   1.000
_cell.angle_alpha   90.00
_cell.angle_beta   90.00
_cell.angle_gamma   90.00
#
_symmetry.space_group_name_H-M   'P 1'
#
loop_
_entity.id
_entity.type
_entity.pdbx_description
1 polymer ?
#
loop_
_entity_poly.entity_id
_entity_poly.type
_entity_poly.pdbx_seq_one_letter_code
_entity_poly.pdbx_strand_id
1 'polypeptide(L)'
;MTTIAPGRRVIALVSWGAYTDQLAVDATHVLPIPDGMDDLTAAGFPVSYATAHVSLLHRGGLQPGETVVITGGTGNVGEAALQIAQAVGARVIAVDRSGTLTPAAADHVLPPEGLADAVRSLTGQRGADLVLDLVGGDLTRELIAALAWEGRLVTTGFASGAIPAVSLLDVLVGNIAIIGTRTSPAMPAATSPSPCGR
;
A
#
# COMPACT_ATOMS: atom_id res chain seq x y z
N MET A 1 -27.88 2.21 -6.93
CA MET A 1 -26.86 2.97 -7.68
C MET A 1 -27.20 4.44 -7.54
N THR A 2 -26.32 5.23 -6.93
CA THR A 2 -26.47 6.69 -6.86
C THR A 2 -26.34 7.27 -8.26
N THR A 3 -27.41 7.85 -8.79
CA THR A 3 -27.42 8.51 -10.10
C THR A 3 -26.47 9.70 -10.09
N ILE A 4 -25.49 9.69 -11.00
CA ILE A 4 -24.61 10.82 -11.25
C ILE A 4 -25.38 11.82 -12.12
N ALA A 5 -25.45 13.06 -11.66
CA ALA A 5 -26.15 14.15 -12.34
C ALA A 5 -25.19 15.32 -12.59
N PRO A 6 -25.44 16.16 -13.62
CA PRO A 6 -24.66 17.37 -13.85
C PRO A 6 -24.54 18.24 -12.59
N GLY A 7 -23.36 18.82 -12.37
CA GLY A 7 -23.06 19.64 -11.19
C GLY A 7 -22.67 18.87 -9.93
N ARG A 8 -22.77 17.54 -9.93
CA ARG A 8 -22.30 16.73 -8.80
C ARG A 8 -20.77 16.62 -8.79
N ARG A 9 -20.16 16.86 -7.62
CA ARG A 9 -18.74 16.61 -7.37
C ARG A 9 -18.47 15.12 -7.35
N VAL A 10 -17.50 14.68 -8.13
CA VAL A 10 -17.18 13.27 -8.36
C VAL A 10 -15.69 13.04 -8.47
N ILE A 11 -15.28 11.81 -8.22
CA ILE A 11 -13.92 11.34 -8.38
C ILE A 11 -13.88 10.06 -9.19
N ALA A 12 -12.82 9.86 -9.96
CA ALA A 12 -12.61 8.63 -10.73
C ALA A 12 -11.17 8.15 -10.60
N LEU A 13 -10.99 6.83 -10.53
CA LEU A 13 -9.69 6.20 -10.70
C LEU A 13 -9.51 5.84 -12.17
N VAL A 14 -8.55 6.46 -12.84
CA VAL A 14 -8.27 6.26 -14.27
C VAL A 14 -6.84 5.82 -14.49
N SER A 15 -6.61 5.03 -15.54
CA SER A 15 -5.28 4.49 -15.84
C SER A 15 -4.32 5.54 -16.42
N TRP A 16 -4.82 6.55 -17.14
CA TRP A 16 -4.03 7.65 -17.71
C TRP A 16 -4.92 8.84 -18.09
N GLY A 17 -4.30 9.99 -18.42
CA GLY A 17 -4.98 11.14 -19.02
C GLY A 17 -5.62 12.12 -18.03
N ALA A 18 -5.41 11.96 -16.72
CA ALA A 18 -6.04 12.79 -15.69
C ALA A 18 -5.47 14.23 -15.56
N TYR A 19 -4.31 14.52 -16.16
CA TYR A 19 -3.74 15.88 -16.18
C TYR A 19 -4.32 16.69 -17.34
N THR A 20 -5.60 17.02 -17.23
CA THR A 20 -6.42 17.71 -18.23
C THR A 20 -7.55 18.46 -17.53
N ASP A 21 -8.07 19.52 -18.16
CA ASP A 21 -9.24 20.25 -17.64
C ASP A 21 -10.54 19.44 -17.79
N GLN A 22 -10.58 18.49 -18.74
CA GLN A 22 -11.73 17.63 -19.01
C GLN A 22 -11.30 16.23 -19.44
N LEU A 23 -11.96 15.21 -18.88
CA LEU A 23 -11.71 13.80 -19.18
C LEU A 23 -13.04 13.04 -19.31
N ALA A 24 -13.17 12.25 -20.37
CA ALA A 24 -14.25 11.28 -20.50
C ALA A 24 -13.90 9.99 -19.75
N VAL A 25 -14.78 9.54 -18.86
CA VAL A 25 -14.60 8.34 -18.04
C VAL A 25 -15.86 7.48 -18.08
N ASP A 26 -15.69 6.17 -17.97
CA ASP A 26 -16.82 5.27 -17.79
C ASP A 26 -17.50 5.58 -16.45
N ALA A 27 -18.83 5.75 -16.47
CA ALA A 27 -19.61 6.09 -15.29
C ALA A 27 -19.46 5.07 -14.13
N THR A 28 -19.09 3.82 -14.44
CA THR A 28 -18.83 2.77 -13.44
C THR A 28 -17.54 3.00 -12.64
N HIS A 29 -16.61 3.81 -13.14
CA HIS A 29 -15.38 4.21 -12.44
C HIS A 29 -15.53 5.49 -11.62
N VAL A 30 -16.72 6.09 -11.62
CA VAL A 30 -16.97 7.38 -10.98
C VAL A 30 -17.67 7.17 -9.64
N LEU A 31 -17.13 7.79 -8.60
CA LEU A 31 -17.67 7.79 -7.25
C LEU A 31 -18.04 9.23 -6.84
N PRO A 32 -19.12 9.43 -6.08
CA PRO A 32 -19.44 10.74 -5.54
C PRO A 32 -18.40 11.17 -4.50
N ILE A 33 -17.96 12.42 -4.54
CA ILE A 33 -17.14 12.99 -3.47
C ILE A 33 -18.05 13.27 -2.26
N PRO A 34 -17.71 12.85 -1.04
CA PRO A 34 -18.45 13.21 0.16
C PRO A 34 -18.48 14.73 0.39
N ASP A 35 -19.59 15.27 0.89
CA ASP A 35 -19.77 16.72 1.04
C ASP A 35 -18.70 17.40 1.92
N GLY A 36 -18.14 16.67 2.89
CA GLY A 36 -17.08 17.16 3.79
C GLY A 36 -15.65 17.02 3.27
N MET A 37 -15.45 16.46 2.07
CA MET A 37 -14.13 16.29 1.46
C MET A 37 -13.90 17.38 0.41
N ASP A 38 -12.78 18.11 0.51
CA ASP A 38 -12.38 19.09 -0.50
C ASP A 38 -11.82 18.42 -1.76
N ASP A 39 -11.70 19.17 -2.87
CA ASP A 39 -11.28 18.62 -4.16
C ASP A 39 -9.81 18.16 -4.18
N LEU A 40 -8.94 18.80 -3.40
CA LEU A 40 -7.51 18.44 -3.31
C LEU A 40 -7.35 17.09 -2.63
N THR A 41 -8.00 16.92 -1.48
CA THR A 41 -8.04 15.66 -0.74
C THR A 41 -8.67 14.57 -1.58
N ALA A 42 -9.78 14.88 -2.26
CA ALA A 42 -10.40 13.95 -3.19
C ALA A 42 -9.39 13.51 -4.24
N ALA A 43 -8.76 14.40 -5.00
CA ALA A 43 -7.85 14.04 -6.09
C ALA A 43 -6.73 13.06 -5.72
N GLY A 44 -6.17 13.16 -4.50
CA GLY A 44 -5.12 12.24 -4.01
C GLY A 44 -5.63 10.90 -3.47
N PHE A 45 -6.92 10.80 -3.15
CA PHE A 45 -7.49 9.66 -2.42
C PHE A 45 -7.49 8.32 -3.19
N PRO A 46 -7.96 8.22 -4.45
CA PRO A 46 -8.29 6.93 -5.06
C PRO A 46 -7.09 6.03 -5.23
N VAL A 47 -6.00 6.55 -5.79
CA VAL A 47 -4.80 5.74 -6.07
C VAL A 47 -4.20 5.26 -4.75
N SER A 48 -4.06 6.15 -3.77
CA SER A 48 -3.39 5.86 -2.51
C SER A 48 -4.17 4.89 -1.65
N TYR A 49 -5.46 5.15 -1.42
CA TYR A 49 -6.30 4.29 -0.59
C TYR A 49 -6.63 2.97 -1.29
N ALA A 50 -6.91 2.96 -2.59
CA ALA A 50 -7.15 1.69 -3.28
C ALA A 50 -5.90 0.80 -3.24
N THR A 51 -4.71 1.40 -3.39
CA THR A 51 -3.45 0.65 -3.29
C THR A 51 -3.21 0.12 -1.91
N ALA A 52 -3.28 0.96 -0.87
CA ALA A 52 -3.13 0.52 0.50
C ALA A 52 -4.16 -0.57 0.87
N HIS A 53 -5.42 -0.41 0.47
CA HIS A 53 -6.48 -1.39 0.71
C HIS A 53 -6.21 -2.74 0.03
N VAL A 54 -5.83 -2.73 -1.25
CA VAL A 54 -5.50 -3.97 -1.97
C VAL A 54 -4.28 -4.64 -1.36
N SER A 55 -3.25 -3.86 -1.01
CA SER A 55 -2.01 -4.39 -0.44
C SER A 55 -2.22 -4.98 0.95
N LEU A 56 -2.90 -4.29 1.85
CA LEU A 56 -3.09 -4.76 3.23
C LEU A 56 -4.20 -5.80 3.35
N LEU A 57 -5.39 -5.52 2.81
CA LEU A 57 -6.58 -6.34 3.10
C LEU A 57 -6.78 -7.44 2.08
N HIS A 58 -6.76 -7.10 0.80
CA HIS A 58 -7.09 -8.08 -0.26
C HIS A 58 -5.96 -9.09 -0.48
N ARG A 59 -4.71 -8.61 -0.56
CA ARG A 59 -3.53 -9.43 -0.88
C ARG A 59 -2.72 -9.80 0.36
N GLY A 60 -2.57 -8.87 1.29
CA GLY A 60 -1.85 -9.08 2.54
C GLY A 60 -2.64 -9.84 3.61
N GLY A 61 -3.97 -9.83 3.51
CA GLY A 61 -4.86 -10.52 4.43
C GLY A 61 -4.76 -10.06 5.88
N LEU A 62 -4.40 -8.79 6.12
CA LEU A 62 -4.22 -8.23 7.47
C LEU A 62 -5.47 -8.47 8.33
N GLN A 63 -5.26 -9.02 9.53
CA GLN A 63 -6.31 -9.28 10.50
C GLN A 63 -6.20 -8.34 11.71
N PRO A 64 -7.33 -8.08 12.42
CA PRO A 64 -7.29 -7.40 13.71
C PRO A 64 -6.36 -8.12 14.70
N GLY A 65 -5.57 -7.36 15.45
CA GLY A 65 -4.61 -7.86 16.43
C GLY A 65 -3.26 -8.34 15.87
N GLU A 66 -3.11 -8.48 14.55
CA GLU A 66 -1.81 -8.75 13.93
C GLU A 66 -0.88 -7.54 14.02
N THR A 67 0.44 -7.78 14.06
CA THR A 67 1.45 -6.73 13.94
C THR A 67 1.83 -6.52 12.48
N VAL A 68 1.73 -5.27 12.01
CA VAL A 68 2.12 -4.88 10.66
C VAL A 68 3.24 -3.83 10.67
N VAL A 69 4.26 -4.04 9.84
CA VAL A 69 5.33 -3.06 9.58
C VAL A 69 5.09 -2.39 8.23
N ILE A 70 5.08 -1.07 8.18
CA ILE A 70 4.78 -0.29 6.96
C ILE A 70 5.95 0.67 6.68
N THR A 71 6.55 0.55 5.49
CA THR A 71 7.56 1.52 5.02
C THR A 71 6.93 2.66 4.23
N GLY A 72 7.64 3.78 4.09
CA GLY A 72 7.19 4.90 3.26
C GLY A 72 5.98 5.66 3.80
N GLY A 73 5.79 5.68 5.13
CA GLY A 73 4.64 6.29 5.79
C GLY A 73 4.44 7.79 5.52
N THR A 74 5.47 8.50 5.05
CA THR A 74 5.39 9.92 4.67
C THR A 74 4.88 10.16 3.24
N GLY A 75 4.70 9.09 2.45
CA GLY A 75 4.10 9.18 1.12
C GLY A 75 2.62 8.82 1.15
N ASN A 76 1.87 9.25 0.13
CA ASN A 76 0.40 9.11 0.10
C ASN A 76 -0.09 7.66 0.33
N VAL A 77 0.56 6.66 -0.29
CA VAL A 77 0.18 5.24 -0.11
C VAL A 77 0.52 4.76 1.31
N GLY A 78 1.67 5.16 1.85
CA GLY A 78 2.09 4.78 3.20
C GLY A 78 1.18 5.39 4.25
N GLU A 79 0.84 6.67 4.14
CA GLU A 79 -0.10 7.33 5.04
C GLU A 79 -1.48 6.65 5.01
N ALA A 80 -2.01 6.38 3.82
CA ALA A 80 -3.26 5.63 3.68
C ALA A 80 -3.18 4.22 4.29
N ALA A 81 -2.04 3.54 4.14
CA ALA A 81 -1.80 2.22 4.72
C ALA A 81 -1.76 2.25 6.25
N LEU A 82 -1.10 3.25 6.85
CA LEU A 82 -1.09 3.45 8.30
C LEU A 82 -2.52 3.63 8.83
N GLN A 83 -3.30 4.51 8.21
CA GLN A 83 -4.69 4.77 8.61
C GLN A 83 -5.58 3.52 8.46
N ILE A 84 -5.46 2.78 7.36
CA ILE A 84 -6.21 1.54 7.14
C ILE A 84 -5.82 0.47 8.17
N ALA A 85 -4.52 0.29 8.45
CA ALA A 85 -4.06 -0.70 9.41
C ALA A 85 -4.57 -0.40 10.83
N GLN A 86 -4.55 0.88 11.24
CA GLN A 86 -5.13 1.31 12.51
C GLN A 86 -6.65 1.06 12.55
N ALA A 87 -7.36 1.37 11.48
CA ALA A 87 -8.82 1.16 11.39
C ALA A 87 -9.23 -0.32 11.44
N VAL A 88 -8.36 -1.23 10.98
CA VAL A 88 -8.54 -2.69 11.10
C VAL A 88 -8.36 -3.16 12.54
N GLY A 89 -7.68 -2.38 13.40
CA GLY A 89 -7.30 -2.79 14.74
C GLY A 89 -6.03 -3.66 14.76
N ALA A 90 -5.15 -3.50 13.77
CA ALA A 90 -3.81 -4.08 13.80
C ALA A 90 -2.89 -3.23 14.69
N ARG A 91 -1.79 -3.83 15.16
CA ARG A 91 -0.69 -3.11 15.80
C ARG A 91 0.28 -2.61 14.73
N VAL A 92 0.43 -1.30 14.61
CA VAL A 92 1.11 -0.66 13.48
C VAL A 92 2.50 -0.17 13.88
N ILE A 93 3.50 -0.59 13.12
CA ILE A 93 4.87 -0.11 13.20
C ILE A 93 5.21 0.62 11.89
N ALA A 94 5.42 1.92 11.94
CA ALA A 94 5.87 2.70 10.80
C ALA A 94 7.39 2.75 10.73
N VAL A 95 7.96 2.62 9.53
CA VAL A 95 9.38 2.84 9.26
C VAL A 95 9.56 4.23 8.66
N ASP A 96 10.31 5.08 9.35
CA ASP A 96 10.58 6.45 8.94
C ASP A 96 12.07 6.76 8.94
N ARG A 97 12.60 7.02 7.74
CA ARG A 97 13.98 7.49 7.56
C ARG A 97 14.13 8.99 7.84
N SER A 98 13.06 9.75 7.64
CA SER A 98 13.09 11.22 7.69
C SER A 98 12.95 11.78 9.10
N GLY A 99 12.38 11.00 10.02
CA GLY A 99 12.04 11.45 11.37
C GLY A 99 10.91 12.47 11.40
N THR A 100 10.12 12.57 10.33
CA THR A 100 9.02 13.54 10.20
C THR A 100 7.65 12.94 10.55
N LEU A 101 7.54 11.61 10.64
CA LEU A 101 6.32 10.97 11.12
C LEU A 101 6.10 11.30 12.59
N THR A 102 4.90 11.80 12.89
CA THR A 102 4.50 12.06 14.26
C THR A 102 4.23 10.75 14.99
N PRO A 103 4.37 10.70 16.33
CA PRO A 103 3.99 9.53 17.13
C PRO A 103 2.52 9.13 17.01
N ALA A 104 1.64 9.99 16.48
CA ALA A 104 0.24 9.67 16.25
C ALA A 104 0.01 8.83 14.98
N ALA A 105 1.01 8.75 14.09
CA ALA A 105 0.88 8.08 12.79
C ALA A 105 0.86 6.53 12.92
N ALA A 106 1.36 5.97 14.01
CA ALA A 106 1.43 4.53 14.26
C ALA A 106 1.63 4.26 15.77
N ASP A 107 1.45 3.02 16.22
CA ASP A 107 1.75 2.66 17.62
C ASP A 107 3.25 2.79 17.92
N HIS A 108 4.09 2.52 16.92
CA HIS A 108 5.53 2.72 16.98
C HIS A 108 6.07 3.29 15.67
N VAL A 109 7.04 4.19 15.76
CA VAL A 109 7.81 4.70 14.62
C VAL A 109 9.26 4.31 14.82
N LEU A 110 9.85 3.61 13.84
CA LEU A 110 11.22 3.11 13.90
C LEU A 110 12.06 3.65 12.73
N PRO A 111 13.35 3.91 12.97
CA PRO A 111 14.28 4.15 11.88
C PRO A 111 14.57 2.83 11.12
N PRO A 112 15.10 2.90 9.88
CA PRO A 112 15.47 1.70 9.13
C PRO A 112 16.66 0.94 9.72
N GLU A 113 17.54 1.59 10.48
CA GLU A 113 18.71 0.96 11.10
C GLU A 113 18.30 0.03 12.26
N GLY A 114 18.76 -1.23 12.23
CA GLY A 114 18.44 -2.21 13.27
C GLY A 114 16.95 -2.59 13.35
N LEU A 115 16.24 -2.42 12.23
CA LEU A 115 14.78 -2.57 12.17
C LEU A 115 14.32 -3.97 12.62
N ALA A 116 14.99 -5.03 12.17
CA ALA A 116 14.60 -6.39 12.52
C ALA A 116 14.61 -6.63 14.04
N ASP A 117 15.69 -6.24 14.71
CA ASP A 117 15.85 -6.39 16.16
C ASP A 117 14.84 -5.52 16.93
N ALA A 118 14.60 -4.30 16.48
CA ALA A 118 13.62 -3.41 17.08
C ALA A 118 12.19 -3.96 16.97
N VAL A 119 11.79 -4.47 15.80
CA VAL A 119 10.49 -5.12 15.60
C VAL A 119 10.37 -6.36 16.48
N ARG A 120 11.40 -7.21 16.55
CA ARG A 120 11.42 -8.39 17.43
C ARG A 120 11.27 -8.00 18.89
N SER A 121 11.99 -6.98 19.36
CA SER A 121 11.87 -6.46 20.72
C SER A 121 10.44 -6.04 21.05
N LEU A 122 9.80 -5.26 20.16
CA LEU A 122 8.43 -4.79 20.34
C LEU A 122 7.39 -5.92 20.32
N THR A 123 7.67 -7.01 19.63
CA THR A 123 6.76 -8.16 19.42
C THR A 123 7.06 -9.35 20.33
N GLY A 124 7.86 -9.18 21.39
CA GLY A 124 8.19 -10.28 22.30
C GLY A 124 8.99 -11.39 21.60
N GLN A 125 9.90 -11.00 20.71
CA GLN A 125 10.76 -11.84 19.88
C GLN A 125 10.05 -12.63 18.77
N ARG A 126 8.73 -12.49 18.62
CA ARG A 126 7.96 -13.17 17.57
C ARG A 126 8.28 -12.65 16.16
N GLY A 127 8.34 -11.33 15.98
CA GLY A 127 8.37 -10.67 14.67
C GLY A 127 6.99 -10.17 14.21
N ALA A 128 6.95 -9.53 13.05
CA ALA A 128 5.72 -9.00 12.46
C ALA A 128 4.96 -10.05 11.62
N ASP A 129 3.63 -10.04 11.69
CA ASP A 129 2.79 -10.95 10.90
C ASP A 129 2.70 -10.51 9.43
N LEU A 130 2.71 -9.19 9.19
CA LEU A 130 2.67 -8.60 7.86
C LEU A 130 3.70 -7.46 7.72
N VAL A 131 4.33 -7.37 6.56
CA VAL A 131 5.10 -6.21 6.12
C VAL A 131 4.47 -5.65 4.85
N LEU A 132 4.30 -4.32 4.78
CA LEU A 132 4.06 -3.60 3.54
C LEU A 132 5.33 -2.84 3.15
N ASP A 133 5.99 -3.31 2.08
CA ASP A 133 7.16 -2.67 1.52
C ASP A 133 6.81 -1.79 0.30
N LEU A 134 6.95 -0.48 0.50
CA LEU A 134 6.77 0.56 -0.52
C LEU A 134 8.11 1.12 -1.03
N VAL A 135 9.23 0.72 -0.42
CA VAL A 135 10.55 1.34 -0.63
C VAL A 135 11.46 0.41 -1.44
N GLY A 136 11.49 -0.88 -1.11
CA GLY A 136 12.39 -1.85 -1.74
C GLY A 136 13.86 -1.64 -1.40
N GLY A 137 14.74 -2.09 -2.30
CA GLY A 137 16.19 -2.02 -2.12
C GLY A 137 16.68 -2.80 -0.89
N ASP A 138 17.80 -2.36 -0.31
CA ASP A 138 18.48 -3.08 0.78
C ASP A 138 17.65 -3.21 2.05
N LEU A 139 16.71 -2.29 2.29
CA LEU A 139 15.80 -2.32 3.45
C LEU A 139 14.94 -3.60 3.46
N THR A 140 14.66 -4.17 2.29
CA THR A 140 13.84 -5.38 2.15
C THR A 140 14.43 -6.57 2.93
N ARG A 141 15.76 -6.65 3.05
CA ARG A 141 16.41 -7.72 3.81
C ARG A 141 16.09 -7.62 5.30
N GLU A 142 16.17 -6.42 5.86
CA GLU A 142 15.79 -6.14 7.26
C GLU A 142 14.30 -6.43 7.48
N LEU A 143 13.45 -6.08 6.53
CA LEU A 143 12.02 -6.36 6.59
C LEU A 143 11.71 -7.86 6.60
N ILE A 144 12.38 -8.65 5.75
CA ILE A 144 12.26 -10.11 5.76
C ILE A 144 12.73 -10.67 7.11
N ALA A 145 13.87 -10.19 7.62
CA ALA A 145 14.39 -10.59 8.92
C ALA A 145 13.50 -10.15 10.11
N ALA A 146 12.64 -9.15 9.93
CA ALA A 146 11.68 -8.68 10.92
C ALA A 146 10.39 -9.52 11.00
N LEU A 147 10.12 -10.36 9.99
CA LEU A 147 8.90 -11.18 9.95
C LEU A 147 8.90 -12.25 11.04
N ALA A 148 7.69 -12.58 11.48
CA ALA A 148 7.39 -13.77 12.25
C ALA A 148 7.44 -15.01 11.36
N TRP A 149 7.52 -16.19 12.00
CA TRP A 149 7.23 -17.45 11.32
C TRP A 149 5.86 -17.37 10.64
N GLU A 150 5.76 -17.82 9.38
CA GLU A 150 4.54 -17.70 8.55
C GLU A 150 4.09 -16.26 8.25
N GLY A 151 4.97 -15.28 8.50
CA GLY A 151 4.76 -13.89 8.14
C GLY A 151 4.68 -13.66 6.63
N ARG A 152 4.15 -12.50 6.25
CA ARG A 152 3.87 -12.14 4.86
C ARG A 152 4.53 -10.80 4.53
N LEU A 153 5.31 -10.73 3.45
CA LEU A 153 5.78 -9.46 2.89
C LEU A 153 4.99 -9.13 1.64
N VAL A 154 4.34 -7.97 1.65
CA VAL A 154 3.63 -7.42 0.51
C VAL A 154 4.48 -6.31 -0.11
N THR A 155 4.87 -6.49 -1.37
CA THR A 155 5.57 -5.46 -2.14
C THR A 155 4.61 -4.76 -3.11
N THR A 156 4.68 -3.43 -3.12
CA THR A 156 3.78 -2.58 -3.93
C THR A 156 4.56 -1.56 -4.77
N GLY A 157 5.74 -1.14 -4.31
CA GLY A 157 6.55 -0.14 -5.01
C GLY A 157 8.02 -0.19 -4.60
N PHE A 158 8.87 0.42 -5.44
CA PHE A 158 10.31 0.50 -5.25
C PHE A 158 10.75 1.97 -5.18
N ALA A 159 10.27 2.71 -4.19
CA ALA A 159 10.58 4.15 -4.07
C ALA A 159 12.10 4.45 -3.98
N SER A 160 12.91 3.47 -3.56
CA SER A 160 14.37 3.56 -3.59
C SER A 160 14.98 3.53 -5.00
N GLY A 161 14.22 3.10 -6.01
CA GLY A 161 14.71 2.84 -7.37
C GLY A 161 15.48 1.52 -7.52
N ALA A 162 15.67 0.77 -6.43
CA ALA A 162 16.42 -0.50 -6.43
C ALA A 162 15.49 -1.71 -6.26
N ILE A 163 15.71 -2.72 -7.11
CA ILE A 163 15.04 -4.02 -6.96
C ILE A 163 15.77 -4.80 -5.86
N PRO A 164 15.08 -5.30 -4.83
CA PRO A 164 15.71 -6.00 -3.74
C PRO A 164 16.20 -7.39 -4.14
N ALA A 165 17.37 -7.77 -3.63
CA ALA A 165 17.84 -9.14 -3.68
C ALA A 165 17.22 -9.94 -2.53
N VAL A 166 16.41 -10.95 -2.87
CA VAL A 166 15.71 -11.79 -1.90
C VAL A 166 16.36 -13.17 -1.83
N SER A 167 16.71 -13.61 -0.62
CA SER A 167 17.15 -14.98 -0.35
C SER A 167 15.94 -15.90 -0.25
N LEU A 168 15.78 -16.83 -1.21
CA LEU A 168 14.74 -17.86 -1.11
C LEU A 168 15.01 -18.86 0.03
N LEU A 169 16.24 -18.92 0.52
CA LEU A 169 16.53 -19.67 1.75
C LEU A 169 15.82 -19.02 2.94
N ASP A 170 15.84 -17.69 3.07
CA ASP A 170 15.16 -16.97 4.15
C ASP A 170 13.64 -17.19 4.06
N VAL A 171 13.11 -17.21 2.84
CA VAL A 171 11.70 -17.54 2.56
C VAL A 171 11.35 -18.95 3.06
N LEU A 172 12.19 -19.93 2.72
CA LEU A 172 12.01 -21.32 3.11
C LEU A 172 12.11 -21.52 4.63
N VAL A 173 13.15 -20.97 5.27
CA VAL A 173 13.40 -21.20 6.70
C VAL A 173 12.45 -20.43 7.61
N GLY A 174 11.84 -19.33 7.13
CA GLY A 174 10.82 -18.58 7.87
C GLY A 174 9.39 -19.06 7.59
N ASN A 175 9.20 -19.97 6.64
CA ASN A 175 7.89 -20.33 6.07
C ASN A 175 7.07 -19.09 5.63
N ILE A 176 7.74 -18.06 5.13
CA ILE A 176 7.10 -16.77 4.83
C ILE A 176 6.58 -16.71 3.38
N ALA A 177 5.68 -15.78 3.13
CA ALA A 177 5.20 -15.47 1.78
C ALA A 177 5.71 -14.11 1.29
N ILE A 178 6.02 -14.01 -0.01
CA ILE A 178 6.29 -12.73 -0.68
C ILE A 178 5.21 -12.51 -1.74
N ILE A 179 4.49 -11.40 -1.63
CA ILE A 179 3.27 -11.12 -2.37
C ILE A 179 3.43 -9.82 -3.14
N GLY A 180 3.43 -9.91 -4.47
CA GLY A 180 3.36 -8.72 -5.32
C GLY A 180 1.94 -8.16 -5.42
N THR A 181 1.81 -6.84 -5.49
CA THR A 181 0.52 -6.16 -5.64
C THR A 181 0.60 -5.03 -6.66
N ARG A 182 -0.50 -4.82 -7.38
CA ARG A 182 -0.64 -3.74 -8.37
C ARG A 182 -2.08 -3.29 -8.40
N THR A 183 -2.30 -2.00 -8.20
CA THR A 183 -3.61 -1.37 -8.28
C THR A 183 -3.82 -0.88 -9.70
N SER A 184 -4.23 -1.77 -10.56
CA SER A 184 -4.67 -1.46 -11.92
C SER A 184 -5.67 -2.55 -12.30
N PRO A 185 -6.75 -2.23 -13.04
CA PRO A 185 -7.55 -3.30 -13.64
C PRO A 185 -6.58 -4.19 -14.40
N ALA A 186 -6.55 -5.48 -14.04
CA ALA A 186 -5.77 -6.45 -14.80
C ALA A 186 -6.07 -6.23 -16.28
N MET A 187 -5.06 -6.16 -17.15
CA MET A 187 -5.35 -6.41 -18.56
C MET A 187 -5.85 -7.86 -18.60
N PRO A 188 -7.12 -8.15 -18.98
CA PRO A 188 -7.36 -9.42 -19.62
C PRO A 188 -6.47 -9.45 -20.87
N ALA A 189 -5.89 -10.61 -21.17
CA ALA A 189 -4.89 -10.83 -22.21
C ALA A 189 -5.08 -9.91 -23.44
N ALA A 190 -3.97 -9.34 -23.92
CA ALA A 190 -3.92 -8.49 -25.10
C ALA A 190 -4.75 -9.07 -26.25
N THR A 191 -5.98 -8.58 -26.42
CA THR A 191 -6.65 -8.63 -27.72
C THR A 191 -5.94 -7.58 -28.55
N SER A 192 -5.24 -8.05 -29.58
CA SER A 192 -4.56 -7.20 -30.56
C SER A 192 -5.48 -6.07 -31.03
N PRO A 193 -4.94 -4.87 -31.32
CA PRO A 193 -5.74 -3.84 -31.96
C PRO A 193 -6.17 -4.39 -33.32
N SER A 194 -7.47 -4.57 -33.49
CA SER A 194 -8.07 -4.73 -34.82
C SER A 194 -7.69 -3.48 -35.61
N PRO A 195 -7.17 -3.59 -36.84
CA PRO A 195 -6.86 -2.41 -37.63
C PRO A 195 -8.18 -1.68 -37.91
N CYS A 196 -8.33 -0.47 -37.35
CA CYS A 196 -9.42 0.43 -37.74
C CYS A 196 -9.36 0.62 -39.24
N GLY A 197 -10.34 0.04 -39.94
CA GLY A 197 -10.63 0.30 -41.33
C GLY A 197 -11.83 1.24 -41.44
N ARG A 198 -11.59 2.31 -42.22
CA ARG A 198 -12.51 3.32 -42.77
C ARG A 198 -12.91 4.48 -41.86
#